data_AF-A0A179ESX2-F1
#
_entry.id   AF-A0A179ESX2-F1
#
_cell.length_a   1.000
_cell.length_b   1.000
_cell.length_c   1.000
_cell.angle_alpha   90.00
_cell.angle_beta   90.00
_cell.angle_gamma   90.00
#
_symmetry.space_group_name_H-M   'P 1'
#
loop_
_entity.id
_entity.type
_entity.pdbx_description
1 polymer ?
#
loop_
_entity_poly.entity_id
_entity_poly.type
_entity_poly.pdbx_seq_one_letter_code
_entity_poly.pdbx_strand_id
1 'polypeptide(L)'
;MLLIHSHYQKRIAFFLEGNRYICENVQANATKYLGKYHQLFFPNRYDISILEYFKKNQVDIVVTNYKEYLTDELDVETSILFEIIPTADNWNELFTLINSRSTQLYSIKETDHESNQ
;
A
#
# COMPACT_ATOMS: atom_id res chain seq x y z
N MET A 1 -25.25 -14.57 -14.54
CA MET A 1 -24.78 -14.76 -13.15
C MET A 1 -23.36 -15.30 -13.18
N LEU A 2 -22.38 -14.43 -12.89
CA LEU A 2 -21.07 -14.74 -12.31
C LEU A 2 -20.36 -13.38 -12.10
N LEU A 3 -20.51 -12.82 -10.89
CA LEU A 3 -19.78 -11.64 -10.44
C LEU A 3 -18.32 -12.04 -10.23
N ILE A 4 -17.50 -11.87 -11.26
CA ILE A 4 -16.04 -11.93 -11.13
C ILE A 4 -15.65 -10.71 -10.30
N HIS A 5 -15.50 -10.90 -8.99
CA HIS A 5 -14.95 -9.91 -8.07
C HIS A 5 -13.48 -9.70 -8.46
N SER A 6 -13.24 -8.73 -9.34
CA SER A 6 -11.88 -8.32 -9.69
C SER A 6 -11.26 -7.61 -8.48
N HIS A 7 -10.61 -8.37 -7.59
CA HIS A 7 -9.65 -7.82 -6.64
C HIS A 7 -8.52 -7.18 -7.45
N TYR A 8 -8.59 -5.87 -7.67
CA TYR A 8 -7.58 -5.16 -8.44
C TYR A 8 -6.22 -5.31 -7.74
N GLN A 9 -5.24 -5.89 -8.46
CA GLN A 9 -3.88 -6.04 -7.95
C GLN A 9 -3.32 -4.66 -7.57
N LYS A 10 -2.83 -4.53 -6.34
CA LYS A 10 -2.20 -3.31 -5.83
C LYS A 10 -0.67 -3.42 -5.89
N ARG A 11 -0.01 -2.29 -6.13
CA ARG A 11 1.43 -2.10 -6.10
C ARG A 11 1.79 -1.48 -4.74
N ILE A 12 2.36 -2.28 -3.84
CA ILE A 12 2.58 -1.90 -2.45
C ILE A 12 4.08 -1.84 -2.18
N ALA A 13 4.57 -0.68 -1.74
CA ALA A 13 5.97 -0.49 -1.38
C ALA A 13 6.14 -0.44 0.14
N PHE A 14 7.11 -1.19 0.66
CA PHE A 14 7.51 -1.17 2.06
C PHE A 14 8.85 -0.44 2.20
N PHE A 15 8.80 0.84 2.60
CA PHE A 15 9.95 1.68 2.88
C PHE A 15 10.25 1.62 4.38
N LEU A 16 11.06 0.64 4.79
CA LEU A 16 11.29 0.34 6.20
C LEU A 16 12.71 0.72 6.64
N GLU A 17 12.77 1.32 7.81
CA GLU A 17 13.97 1.83 8.46
C GLU A 17 14.35 1.06 9.72
N GLY A 18 15.65 1.08 10.03
CA GLY A 18 16.18 0.56 11.28
C GLY A 18 16.66 -0.90 11.23
N ASN A 19 16.25 -1.70 12.21
CA ASN A 19 16.83 -3.03 12.42
C ASN A 19 16.52 -3.98 11.26
N ARG A 20 17.57 -4.58 10.69
CA ARG A 20 17.48 -5.48 9.53
C ARG A 20 16.59 -6.70 9.77
N TYR A 21 16.70 -7.36 10.93
CA TYR A 21 15.90 -8.55 11.24
C TYR A 21 14.41 -8.22 11.32
N ILE A 22 14.09 -7.05 11.90
CA ILE A 22 12.70 -6.59 11.96
C ILE A 22 12.19 -6.32 10.55
N CYS A 23 12.96 -5.59 9.72
CA CYS A 23 12.58 -5.32 8.34
C CYS A 23 12.38 -6.61 7.54
N GLU A 24 13.33 -7.54 7.57
CA GLU A 24 13.23 -8.84 6.88
C GLU A 24 12.01 -9.65 7.36
N ASN A 25 11.69 -9.61 8.65
CA ASN A 25 10.48 -10.25 9.17
C ASN A 25 9.20 -9.60 8.62
N VAL A 26 9.14 -8.28 8.53
CA VAL A 26 8.01 -7.58 7.90
C VAL A 26 7.89 -7.96 6.42
N GLN A 27 9.00 -7.98 5.68
CA GLN A 27 9.02 -8.37 4.27
C GLN A 27 8.54 -9.80 4.06
N ALA A 28 8.99 -10.74 4.90
CA ALA A 28 8.56 -12.13 4.86
C ALA A 28 7.06 -12.28 5.11
N ASN A 29 6.53 -11.57 6.13
CA ASN A 29 5.09 -11.59 6.43
C ASN A 29 4.27 -10.94 5.31
N ALA A 30 4.69 -9.79 4.80
CA ALA A 30 4.04 -9.14 3.65
C ALA A 30 3.99 -10.06 2.43
N THR A 31 5.12 -10.70 2.11
CA THR A 31 5.19 -11.67 1.00
C THR A 31 4.24 -12.84 1.21
N LYS A 32 4.20 -13.40 2.43
CA LYS A 32 3.32 -14.52 2.79
C LYS A 32 1.84 -14.17 2.62
N TYR A 33 1.41 -13.01 3.08
CA TYR A 33 -0.02 -12.65 3.10
C TYR A 33 -0.50 -11.96 1.82
N LEU A 34 0.35 -11.16 1.18
CA LEU A 34 -0.03 -10.29 0.07
C LEU A 34 0.60 -10.69 -1.27
N GLY A 35 1.76 -11.37 -1.26
CA GLY A 35 2.58 -11.57 -2.46
C GLY A 35 1.92 -12.39 -3.58
N LYS A 36 0.90 -13.18 -3.26
CA LYS A 36 0.10 -13.91 -4.27
C LYS A 36 -0.89 -13.01 -5.01
N TYR A 37 -1.34 -11.92 -4.40
CA TYR A 37 -2.47 -11.10 -4.87
C TYR A 37 -2.06 -9.67 -5.25
N HIS A 38 -0.92 -9.21 -4.75
CA HIS A 38 -0.41 -7.85 -4.90
C HIS A 38 1.04 -7.89 -5.39
N GLN A 39 1.45 -6.83 -6.07
CA GLN A 39 2.85 -6.64 -6.42
C GLN A 39 3.54 -5.92 -5.27
N LEU A 40 4.55 -6.55 -4.67
CA LEU A 40 5.27 -6.01 -3.52
C LEU A 40 6.63 -5.48 -3.92
N PHE A 41 7.00 -4.36 -3.31
CA PHE A 41 8.26 -3.68 -3.52
C PHE A 41 8.97 -3.47 -2.19
N PHE A 42 10.24 -3.84 -2.13
CA PHE A 42 11.08 -3.72 -0.93
C PHE A 42 12.35 -2.90 -1.26
N PRO A 43 12.20 -1.61 -1.61
CA PRO A 43 13.33 -0.76 -1.95
C PRO A 43 14.27 -0.60 -0.76
N ASN A 44 15.56 -0.56 -1.07
CA ASN A 44 16.57 -0.11 -0.14
C ASN A 44 16.62 1.42 -0.15
N ARG A 45 16.46 2.05 1.02
CA ARG A 45 16.46 3.51 1.17
C ARG A 45 17.70 4.20 0.63
N TYR A 46 18.84 3.51 0.66
CA TYR A 46 20.13 4.11 0.35
C TYR A 46 20.36 4.24 -1.15
N ASP A 47 19.57 3.51 -1.94
CA ASP A 47 19.81 3.37 -3.37
C ASP A 47 18.89 4.29 -4.19
N ILE A 48 17.78 4.79 -3.63
CA ILE A 48 16.74 5.51 -4.39
C ILE A 48 15.95 6.49 -3.49
N SER A 49 15.63 7.69 -4.01
CA SER A 49 14.65 8.60 -3.40
C SER A 49 13.25 7.96 -3.39
N ILE A 50 12.55 8.06 -2.26
CA ILE A 50 11.20 7.49 -2.10
C ILE A 50 10.20 8.11 -3.09
N LEU A 51 10.25 9.42 -3.33
CA LEU A 51 9.42 10.11 -4.32
C LEU A 51 9.67 9.60 -5.75
N GLU A 52 10.93 9.46 -6.15
CA GLU A 52 11.28 8.94 -7.48
C GLU A 52 10.82 7.49 -7.63
N TYR A 53 10.98 6.69 -6.57
CA TYR A 53 10.53 5.32 -6.54
C TYR A 53 9.02 5.21 -6.71
N PHE A 54 8.27 6.02 -5.98
CA PHE A 54 6.81 6.07 -6.02
C PHE A 54 6.31 6.40 -7.43
N LYS A 55 6.85 7.46 -8.04
CA LYS A 55 6.48 7.90 -9.40
C LYS A 55 6.84 6.86 -10.46
N LYS A 56 8.08 6.34 -10.44
CA LYS A 56 8.56 5.37 -11.44
C LYS A 56 7.78 4.05 -11.37
N ASN A 57 7.46 3.61 -10.16
CA ASN A 57 6.82 2.32 -9.92
C ASN A 57 5.32 2.43 -9.67
N GLN A 58 4.67 3.55 -9.97
CA GLN A 58 3.21 3.77 -9.84
C GLN A 58 2.63 3.07 -8.60
N VAL A 59 3.25 3.34 -7.45
CA VAL A 59 2.91 2.66 -6.20
C VAL A 59 1.52 3.13 -5.75
N ASP A 60 0.64 2.19 -5.41
CA ASP A 60 -0.71 2.49 -4.94
C ASP A 60 -0.75 2.77 -3.44
N ILE A 61 0.11 2.07 -2.69
CA ILE A 61 0.19 2.11 -1.23
C ILE A 61 1.65 2.10 -0.79
N VAL A 62 2.02 3.03 0.10
CA VAL A 62 3.30 3.02 0.79
C VAL A 62 3.11 2.61 2.25
N VAL A 63 3.91 1.66 2.70
CA VAL A 63 4.04 1.29 4.11
C VAL A 63 5.40 1.75 4.57
N THR A 64 5.45 2.56 5.62
CA THR A 64 6.69 3.09 6.21
C THR A 64 6.65 2.99 7.73
N ASN A 65 7.78 2.86 8.40
CA ASN A 65 7.90 3.03 9.86
C ASN A 65 8.62 4.33 10.25
N TYR A 66 8.79 5.23 9.28
CA TYR A 66 9.48 6.50 9.43
C TYR A 66 8.52 7.64 9.09
N LYS A 67 8.24 8.49 10.08
CA LYS A 67 7.13 9.47 10.03
C LYS A 67 7.43 10.62 9.09
N GLU A 68 8.70 11.02 8.96
CA GLU A 68 9.12 12.11 8.09
C GLU A 68 8.74 11.88 6.62
N TYR A 69 8.62 10.62 6.18
CA TYR A 69 8.17 10.30 4.82
C TYR A 69 6.70 10.64 4.55
N LEU A 70 5.86 10.78 5.59
CA LEU A 70 4.43 11.05 5.46
C LEU A 70 4.10 12.53 5.28
N THR A 71 5.02 13.43 5.60
CA THR A 71 4.78 14.88 5.56
C THR A 71 5.46 15.57 4.39
N ASP A 72 6.59 15.03 3.91
CA ASP A 72 7.45 15.76 2.98
C ASP A 72 7.37 15.23 1.52
N GLU A 73 7.01 13.96 1.31
CA GLU A 73 7.17 13.32 0.00
C GLU A 73 5.99 12.46 -0.48
N LEU A 74 5.03 12.11 0.40
CA LEU A 74 3.96 11.17 0.10
C LEU A 74 2.59 11.71 0.45
N ASP A 75 1.58 11.28 -0.29
CA ASP A 75 0.18 11.58 0.00
C ASP A 75 -0.32 10.70 1.15
N VAL A 76 -0.88 11.34 2.18
CA VAL A 76 -1.34 10.72 3.44
C VAL A 76 -2.41 9.66 3.18
N GLU A 77 -3.25 9.84 2.18
CA GLU A 77 -4.32 8.87 1.87
C GLU A 77 -3.79 7.55 1.29
N THR A 78 -2.56 7.56 0.78
CA THR A 78 -1.92 6.38 0.15
C THR A 78 -0.84 5.75 1.04
N SER A 79 -0.63 6.29 2.24
CA SER A 79 0.52 5.93 3.07
C SER A 79 0.10 5.48 4.46
N ILE A 80 0.70 4.40 4.95
CA ILE A 80 0.45 3.84 6.28
C ILE A 80 1.74 3.89 7.09
N LEU A 81 1.61 4.37 8.34
CA LEU A 81 2.68 4.33 9.33
C LEU A 81 2.60 3.05 10.14
N PHE A 82 3.59 2.18 10.00
CA PHE A 82 3.81 1.06 10.90
C PHE A 82 4.58 1.52 12.13
N GLU A 83 4.30 0.90 13.27
CA GLU A 83 5.27 0.90 14.36
C GLU A 83 6.56 0.19 13.92
N ILE A 84 7.69 0.53 14.57
CA ILE A 84 8.99 -0.12 14.29
C ILE A 84 8.87 -1.64 14.37
N ILE A 85 8.15 -2.15 15.38
CA ILE A 85 7.73 -3.54 15.46
C ILE A 85 6.22 -3.55 15.19
N PRO A 86 5.78 -3.99 14.01
CA PRO A 86 4.38 -3.83 13.65
C PRO A 86 3.48 -4.75 14.46
N THR A 87 2.38 -4.17 14.93
CA THR A 87 1.33 -4.85 15.69
C THR A 87 0.27 -5.42 14.75
N ALA A 88 -0.65 -6.24 15.29
CA ALA A 88 -1.80 -6.71 14.53
C ALA A 88 -2.64 -5.55 13.95
N ASP A 89 -2.72 -4.43 14.68
CA ASP A 89 -3.49 -3.27 14.26
C ASP A 89 -2.88 -2.59 13.03
N ASN A 90 -1.53 -2.47 12.96
CA ASN A 90 -0.88 -1.98 11.73
C ASN A 90 -1.22 -2.84 10.50
N TRP A 91 -1.21 -4.16 10.66
CA TRP A 91 -1.57 -5.07 9.57
C TRP A 91 -3.05 -4.94 9.19
N ASN A 92 -3.94 -4.83 10.18
CA ASN A 92 -5.37 -4.65 9.95
C ASN A 92 -5.67 -3.34 9.20
N GLU A 93 -4.97 -2.27 9.51
CA GLU A 93 -5.08 -1.00 8.79
C GLU A 93 -4.69 -1.16 7.31
N LEU A 94 -3.56 -1.81 7.04
CA LEU A 94 -3.12 -2.12 5.68
C LEU A 94 -4.15 -2.95 4.90
N PHE A 95 -4.67 -4.02 5.51
CA PHE A 95 -5.69 -4.84 4.87
C PHE A 95 -6.99 -4.05 4.62
N THR A 96 -7.36 -3.16 5.54
CA THR A 96 -8.53 -2.30 5.39
C THR A 96 -8.36 -1.33 4.23
N LEU A 97 -7.20 -0.67 4.10
CA LEU A 97 -6.92 0.26 3.01
C LEU A 97 -6.91 -0.43 1.63
N ILE A 98 -6.33 -1.64 1.55
CA ILE A 98 -6.35 -2.45 0.33
C ILE A 98 -7.80 -2.73 -0.09
N ASN A 99 -8.66 -3.07 0.86
CA ASN A 99 -10.06 -3.42 0.60
C ASN A 99 -10.94 -2.19 0.32
N SER A 100 -10.80 -1.09 1.07
CA SER A 100 -11.68 0.09 1.00
C SER A 100 -11.57 0.88 -0.30
N ARG A 101 -10.37 0.90 -0.92
CA ARG A 101 -10.17 1.50 -2.25
C ARG A 101 -10.68 0.63 -3.39
N SER A 102 -10.99 -0.64 -3.13
CA SER A 102 -11.76 -1.46 -4.07
C SER A 102 -13.20 -0.95 -4.12
N THR A 103 -13.80 -0.63 -2.97
CA THR A 103 -15.20 -0.21 -2.85
C THR A 103 -15.47 1.21 -3.37
N GLN A 104 -14.55 2.17 -3.23
CA GLN A 104 -14.75 3.55 -3.73
C GLN A 104 -14.81 3.65 -5.28
N LEU A 105 -14.07 2.81 -6.00
CA LEU A 105 -14.12 2.75 -7.47
C LEU A 105 -15.50 2.30 -8.01
N TYR A 106 -16.28 1.57 -7.21
CA TYR A 106 -17.65 1.20 -7.59
C TYR A 106 -18.62 2.37 -7.42
N SER A 107 -18.50 3.17 -6.35
CA SER A 107 -19.37 4.33 -6.12
C SER A 107 -19.18 5.44 -7.14
N ILE A 108 -17.97 5.64 -7.67
CA ILE A 108 -17.70 6.64 -8.72
C ILE A 108 -18.26 6.19 -10.08
N LYS A 109 -18.23 4.88 -10.39
CA LYS A 109 -18.82 4.37 -11.65
C LYS A 109 -20.35 4.41 -11.68
N GLU A 110 -21.01 4.37 -10.54
CA GLU A 110 -22.48 4.51 -10.47
C GLU A 110 -22.93 5.95 -10.72
N THR A 111 -22.09 6.95 -10.44
CA THR A 111 -22.43 8.37 -10.60
C THR A 111 -22.20 8.92 -12.01
N ASP A 112 -21.38 8.26 -12.84
CA ASP A 112 -21.14 8.66 -14.24
C ASP A 112 -22.27 8.24 -15.21
N HIS A 113 -23.27 7.49 -14.75
CA HIS A 113 -24.42 7.05 -15.57
C HIS A 113 -25.74 7.81 -15.29
N GLU A 114 -25.76 8.75 -14.35
CA GLU A 114 -26.96 9.56 -14.03
C GLU A 114 -26.82 11.03 -14.44
N SER A 115 -26.11 11.32 -15.53
CA SER A 115 -26.04 12.67 -16.11
C SER A 115 -26.08 12.62 -17.64
N ASN A 116 -27.11 11.96 -18.18
CA ASN A 116 -27.59 12.19 -19.55
C ASN A 116 -28.96 11.54 -19.74
N GLN A 117 -29.98 12.09 -19.08
CA GLN A 117 -31.38 12.06 -19.52
C GLN A 117 -32.10 13.32 -19.01
#